data_AF-A0A3S1QES3-F1
#
_entry.id   AF-A0A3S1QES3-F1
#
_cell.length_a   1.000
_cell.length_b   1.000
_cell.length_c   1.000
_cell.angle_alpha   90.00
_cell.angle_beta   90.00
_cell.angle_gamma   90.00
#
_symmetry.space_group_name_H-M   'P 1'
#
loop_
_entity.id
_entity.type
_entity.pdbx_description
1 polymer ?
#
loop_
_entity_poly.entity_id
_entity_poly.type
_entity_poly.pdbx_seq_one_letter_code
_entity_poly.pdbx_strand_id
1 'polypeptide(L)' 'IPCWIENMSRVLPKGQFLPVPLLCRVVFGAPVAVGPGEERRAFLERAHAALLALNPRPERDD' A
#
# COMPACT_ATOMS: atom_id res chain seq x y z
N ILE A 1 1.03 10.10 4.41
CA ILE A 1 1.50 9.88 3.02
C ILE A 1 1.21 8.43 2.67
N PRO A 2 0.45 8.11 1.60
CA PRO A 2 0.23 6.73 1.17
C PRO A 2 1.53 6.13 0.60
N CYS A 3 1.84 4.89 0.99
CA CYS A 3 3.05 4.18 0.59
C CYS A 3 2.68 2.77 0.12
N TRP A 4 2.85 2.50 -1.18
CA TRP A 4 2.66 1.17 -1.74
C TRP A 4 3.98 0.41 -1.75
N ILE A 5 4.02 -0.80 -1.19
CA ILE A 5 5.22 -1.62 -1.12
C ILE A 5 5.01 -2.90 -1.92
N GLU A 6 5.83 -3.09 -2.95
CA GLU A 6 5.81 -4.27 -3.79
C GLU A 6 6.66 -5.41 -3.20
N ASN A 7 6.23 -6.65 -3.45
CA ASN A 7 6.99 -7.88 -3.17
C ASN A 7 7.35 -8.18 -1.70
N MET A 8 6.80 -7.46 -0.70
CA MET A 8 7.08 -7.75 0.72
C MET A 8 6.75 -9.19 1.13
N SER A 9 5.63 -9.75 0.66
CA SER A 9 5.19 -11.11 1.02
C SER A 9 6.13 -12.21 0.55
N ARG A 10 7.08 -11.89 -0.35
CA ARG A 10 8.05 -12.83 -0.91
C ARG A 10 9.43 -12.74 -0.26
N VAL A 11 9.75 -11.60 0.38
CA VAL A 11 11.04 -11.43 1.08
C VAL A 11 11.07 -12.22 2.38
N LEU A 12 9.96 -12.25 3.11
CA LEU A 12 9.81 -13.07 4.31
C LEU A 12 8.37 -13.59 4.40
N PRO A 13 8.06 -14.71 3.72
CA PRO A 13 6.76 -15.35 3.83
C PRO A 13 6.53 -15.79 5.28
N LYS A 14 5.30 -15.66 5.78
CA LYS A 14 4.95 -16.12 7.12
C LYS A 14 5.35 -17.60 7.28
N GLY A 15 6.16 -17.91 8.30
CA GLY A 15 6.59 -19.27 8.62
C GLY A 15 7.90 -19.74 7.96
N GLN A 16 8.59 -18.88 7.21
CA GLN A 16 9.90 -19.21 6.62
C GLN A 16 11.06 -18.64 7.46
N PHE A 17 12.14 -19.43 7.59
CA PHE A 17 13.31 -19.09 8.40
C PHE A 17 14.35 -18.25 7.66
N LEU A 18 14.48 -18.44 6.34
CA LEU A 18 15.50 -17.76 5.53
C LEU A 18 14.84 -16.75 4.58
N PRO A 19 15.13 -15.44 4.70
CA PRO A 19 14.63 -14.45 3.74
C PRO A 19 15.27 -14.64 2.37
N VAL A 20 14.47 -14.49 1.32
CA VAL A 20 14.99 -14.50 -0.06
C VAL A 20 15.32 -13.06 -0.45
N PRO A 21 16.53 -12.76 -0.96
CA PRO A 21 16.84 -11.45 -1.48
C PRO A 21 16.03 -11.21 -2.76
N LEU A 22 15.02 -10.34 -2.66
CA LEU A 22 14.18 -9.93 -3.77
C LEU A 22 14.20 -8.41 -3.91
N LEU A 23 14.02 -7.95 -5.15
CA LEU A 23 13.84 -6.53 -5.43
C LEU A 23 12.48 -6.08 -4.85
N CYS A 24 12.55 -5.22 -3.83
CA CYS A 24 11.41 -4.48 -3.31
C CYS A 24 11.39 -3.08 -3.89
N ARG A 25 10.19 -2.58 -4.19
CA ARG A 25 9.96 -1.21 -4.64
C ARG A 25 8.92 -0.55 -3.74
N VAL A 26 9.15 0.72 -3.41
CA VAL A 26 8.19 1.56 -2.68
C VAL A 26 7.75 2.71 -3.60
N VAL A 27 6.45 2.92 -3.70
CA VAL A 27 5.85 4.06 -4.40
C VAL A 27 5.18 4.96 -3.39
N PHE A 28 5.58 6.24 -3.37
CA PHE A 28 5.00 7.25 -2.49
C PHE A 28 3.98 8.09 -3.26
N GLY A 29 2.81 8.27 -2.67
CA GLY A 29 1.75 9.11 -3.21
C GLY A 29 1.76 10.54 -2.69
N ALA A 30 0.80 11.32 -3.15
CA ALA A 30 0.55 12.66 -2.61
C ALA A 30 0.12 12.60 -1.14
N PRO A 31 0.47 13.60 -0.31
CA PRO A 31 -0.05 13.70 1.05
C PRO A 31 -1.57 13.71 1.11
N VAL A 32 -2.14 12.91 2.02
CA VAL A 32 -3.58 12.92 2.34
C VAL A 32 -3.75 13.57 3.70
N ALA A 33 -4.35 14.75 3.73
CA ALA A 33 -4.68 15.47 4.95
C ALA A 33 -6.09 15.10 5.44
N VAL A 34 -6.31 15.26 6.74
CA VAL A 34 -7.64 15.16 7.36
C VAL A 34 -8.39 16.46 7.07
N GLY A 35 -9.60 16.34 6.55
CA GLY A 35 -10.48 17.49 6.30
C GLY A 35 -11.09 18.06 7.60
N PRO A 36 -11.49 19.34 7.63
CA PRO A 36 -12.21 19.90 8.77
C PRO A 36 -13.51 19.14 9.03
N GLY A 37 -13.71 18.66 10.25
CA GLY A 37 -14.91 17.90 10.63
C GLY A 37 -15.05 16.55 9.92
N GLU A 38 -14.00 16.05 9.29
CA GLU A 38 -14.05 14.78 8.57
C GLU A 38 -14.19 13.60 9.52
N GLU A 39 -15.19 12.76 9.26
CA GLU A 39 -15.39 11.52 9.99
C GLU A 39 -14.25 10.52 9.75
N ARG A 40 -13.86 9.79 10.79
CA ARG A 40 -12.74 8.83 10.74
C ARG A 40 -12.90 7.83 9.59
N ARG A 41 -14.12 7.31 9.40
CA ARG A 41 -14.40 6.34 8.34
C ARG A 41 -14.18 6.96 6.96
N ALA A 42 -14.68 8.19 6.74
CA ALA A 42 -14.53 8.89 5.47
C ALA A 42 -13.06 9.15 5.12
N PHE A 43 -12.25 9.56 6.11
CA PHE A 43 -10.81 9.70 5.94
C PHE A 43 -10.15 8.38 5.54
N LEU A 44 -10.47 7.28 6.23
CA LEU A 44 -9.89 5.97 5.95
C LEU A 44 -10.25 5.47 4.55
N GLU A 45 -11.49 5.64 4.10
CA GLU A 45 -11.91 5.25 2.74
C GLU A 45 -11.14 6.02 1.66
N ARG A 46 -11.00 7.35 1.80
CA ARG A 46 -10.21 8.15 0.85
C ARG A 46 -8.73 7.79 0.89
N ALA A 47 -8.16 7.61 2.08
CA ALA A 47 -6.75 7.24 2.23
C ALA A 47 -6.48 5.85 1.63
N HIS A 48 -7.41 4.91 1.78
CA HIS A 48 -7.36 3.58 1.18
C HIS A 48 -7.43 3.66 -0.35
N ALA A 49 -8.38 4.43 -0.92
CA ALA A 49 -8.46 4.65 -2.36
C ALA A 49 -7.18 5.29 -2.93
N ALA A 50 -6.62 6.29 -2.23
CA ALA A 50 -5.37 6.92 -2.62
C ALA A 50 -4.18 5.94 -2.57
N LEU A 51 -4.17 5.00 -1.62
CA LEU A 51 -3.15 3.95 -1.53
C LEU A 51 -3.29 2.94 -2.69
N LEU A 52 -4.51 2.49 -2.99
CA LEU A 52 -4.76 1.54 -4.09
C LEU A 52 -4.40 2.13 -5.46
N ALA A 53 -4.63 3.43 -5.65
CA ALA A 53 -4.23 4.14 -6.87
C ALA A 53 -2.70 4.16 -7.11
N LEU A 54 -1.88 3.86 -6.09
CA LEU A 54 -0.43 3.73 -6.24
C LEU A 54 0.01 2.35 -6.75
N ASN A 55 -0.89 1.36 -6.80
CA ASN A 55 -0.55 0.04 -7.29
C ASN A 55 -0.18 0.11 -8.78
N PRO A 56 1.07 -0.17 -9.16
CA PRO A 56 1.52 -0.06 -10.55
C PRO A 56 1.07 -1.25 -11.41
N ARG A 57 0.42 -2.26 -10.82
CA ARG A 57 -0.18 -3.39 -11.54
C ARG A 57 -1.71 -3.22 -11.50
N PRO A 58 -2.41 -3.12 -12.64
CA PRO A 58 -3.86 -3.12 -12.64
C PRO A 58 -4.40 -4.41 -11.99
N GLU A 59 -5.59 -4.32 -11.41
CA GLU A 59 -6.33 -5.45 -10.85
C GLU A 59 -6.34 -6.58 -11.88
N ARG A 60 -5.75 -7.72 -11.54
CA ARG A 60 -5.72 -8.88 -12.42
C ARG A 60 -7.08 -9.56 -12.22
N ASP A 61 -7.95 -9.46 -13.21
CA ASP A 61 -9.16 -10.27 -13.31
C ASP A 61 -8.73 -11.74 -13.37
N ASP A 62 -8.77 -12.43 -12.23
CA ASP A 62 -8.56 -13.88 -12.07
C ASP A 62 -9.85 -14.53 -11.55
#